data_AF-A0A967D2W2-F1
#
_entry.id   AF-A0A967D2W2-F1
#
_cell.length_a   1.000
_cell.length_b   1.000
_cell.length_c   1.000
_cell.angle_alpha   90.00
_cell.angle_beta   90.00
_cell.angle_gamma   90.00
#
_symmetry.space_group_name_H-M   'P 1'
#
loop_
_entity.id
_entity.type
_entity.pdbx_description
1 polymer ?
#
loop_
_entity_poly.entity_id
_entity_poly.type
_entity_poly.pdbx_seq_one_letter_code
_entity_poly.pdbx_strand_id
1 'polypeptide(L)' 'CTVGSGDIRISDRLVDVPPWVLDSVIIHELAHLVVPHHGPEFDRIVQRYPLHERATGYLMAVSDRLNALPPSELAD' A
#
# COMPACT_ATOMS: atom_id res chain seq x y z
N CYS A 1 -0.65 1.37 -9.19
CA CYS A 1 -1.83 1.67 -10.03
C CYS A 1 -1.38 2.11 -11.42
N THR A 2 -2.31 2.22 -12.37
CA THR A 2 -2.09 2.95 -13.64
C THR A 2 -2.97 4.20 -13.62
N VAL A 3 -2.38 5.36 -13.35
CA VAL A 3 -3.10 6.62 -13.16
C VAL A 3 -4.02 6.94 -14.35
N GLY A 4 -3.54 6.76 -15.59
CA GLY A 4 -4.30 7.11 -16.80
C GLY A 4 -5.52 6.22 -17.08
N SER A 5 -5.52 4.95 -16.65
CA SER A 5 -6.67 4.04 -16.83
C SER A 5 -7.52 3.88 -15.57
N GLY A 6 -7.02 4.30 -14.41
CA GLY A 6 -7.68 4.08 -13.12
C GLY A 6 -7.51 2.66 -12.56
N ASP A 7 -6.70 1.81 -13.20
CA ASP A 7 -6.51 0.43 -12.75
C ASP A 7 -5.69 0.40 -11.46
N ILE A 8 -6.28 -0.18 -10.41
CA ILE A 8 -5.59 -0.47 -9.15
C ILE A 8 -5.21 -1.95 -9.14
N ARG A 9 -3.94 -2.25 -8.88
CA ARG A 9 -3.41 -3.61 -8.77
C ARG A 9 -2.69 -3.71 -7.43
N ILE A 10 -3.04 -4.73 -6.65
CA ILE A 10 -2.46 -5.02 -5.35
C ILE A 10 -1.74 -6.37 -5.47
N SER A 11 -0.53 -6.47 -4.94
CA SER A 11 0.20 -7.74 -4.92
C SER A 11 -0.44 -8.71 -3.94
N ASP A 12 -0.58 -9.97 -4.36
CA ASP A 12 -0.86 -11.15 -3.54
C ASP A 12 0.04 -11.27 -2.30
N ARG A 13 1.28 -10.77 -2.36
CA ARG A 13 2.21 -10.65 -1.22
C ARG A 13 1.66 -9.90 -0.02
N LEU A 14 0.63 -9.08 -0.23
CA LEU A 14 -0.03 -8.32 0.83
C LEU A 14 -1.22 -9.08 1.43
N VAL A 15 -1.49 -10.34 1.07
CA VAL A 15 -2.63 -11.09 1.62
C VAL A 15 -2.54 -11.29 3.14
N ASP A 16 -1.33 -11.47 3.67
CA ASP A 16 -1.08 -11.75 5.09
C ASP A 16 -0.70 -10.52 5.92
N VAL A 17 -0.66 -9.32 5.31
CA VAL A 17 -0.45 -8.12 6.12
C VAL A 17 -1.71 -7.82 6.92
N PRO A 18 -1.59 -7.19 8.10
CA PRO A 18 -2.76 -6.78 8.86
C PRO A 18 -3.72 -5.92 8.01
N PRO A 19 -5.05 -6.04 8.15
CA PRO A 19 -6.01 -5.31 7.31
C PRO A 19 -5.76 -3.81 7.27
N TRP A 20 -5.37 -3.22 8.39
CA TRP A 20 -5.07 -1.80 8.49
C TRP A 20 -3.85 -1.35 7.67
N VAL A 21 -2.93 -2.26 7.35
CA VAL A 21 -1.81 -2.03 6.43
C VAL A 21 -2.29 -2.10 4.99
N LEU A 22 -3.09 -3.11 4.65
CA LEU A 22 -3.68 -3.27 3.33
C LEU A 22 -4.56 -2.06 2.96
N ASP A 23 -5.39 -1.59 3.89
CA ASP A 23 -6.19 -0.37 3.73
C ASP A 23 -5.32 0.84 3.40
N SER A 24 -4.17 0.98 4.06
CA SER A 24 -3.22 2.07 3.77
C SER A 24 -2.65 2.00 2.36
N VAL A 25 -2.37 0.79 1.85
CA VAL A 25 -1.90 0.59 0.46
C VAL A 25 -3.02 0.90 -0.53
N ILE A 26 -4.25 0.46 -0.27
CA ILE A 26 -5.40 0.77 -1.14
C ILE A 26 -5.63 2.29 -1.20
N ILE A 27 -5.56 2.98 -0.05
CA ILE A 27 -5.69 4.43 0.03
C ILE A 27 -4.55 5.14 -0.72
N HIS A 28 -3.33 4.61 -0.65
CA HIS A 28 -2.19 5.11 -1.46
C HIS A 28 -2.48 5.03 -2.96
N GLU A 29 -2.96 3.88 -3.44
CA GLU A 29 -3.28 3.70 -4.86
C GLU A 29 -4.46 4.58 -5.30
N LEU A 30 -5.47 4.77 -4.45
CA LEU A 30 -6.58 5.70 -4.70
C LEU A 30 -6.11 7.16 -4.72
N ALA A 31 -5.18 7.54 -3.83
CA ALA A 31 -4.62 8.88 -3.79
C ALA A 31 -3.88 9.22 -5.10
N HIS A 32 -3.25 8.25 -5.74
CA HIS A 32 -2.62 8.42 -7.05
C HIS A 32 -3.60 8.77 -8.18
N LEU A 33 -4.89 8.43 -8.04
CA LEU A 33 -5.92 8.85 -9.00
C LEU A 33 -6.26 10.33 -8.88
N VAL A 34 -5.96 10.96 -7.74
CA VAL A 34 -6.21 12.39 -7.47
C VAL A 34 -4.93 13.20 -7.66
N VAL A 35 -3.80 12.71 -7.15
CA VAL A 35 -2.47 13.34 -7.22
C VAL A 35 -1.47 12.31 -7.77
N PRO A 36 -1.05 12.42 -9.04
CA PRO A 36 -0.22 11.39 -9.68
C PRO A 36 1.15 11.17 -9.03
N HIS A 37 1.68 12.18 -8.33
CA HIS A 37 3.01 12.17 -7.74
C HIS A 37 2.95 12.30 -6.23
N HIS A 38 3.93 11.73 -5.53
CA HIS A 38 4.08 11.94 -4.09
C HIS A 38 4.50 13.39 -3.81
N GLY A 39 4.04 13.93 -2.68
CA GLY A 39 4.30 15.29 -2.26
C GLY A 39 3.23 15.81 -1.30
N PRO A 40 3.28 17.09 -0.90
CA PRO A 40 2.43 17.60 0.19
C PRO A 40 0.93 17.47 -0.02
N GLU A 41 0.46 17.47 -1.28
CA GLU A 41 -0.96 17.27 -1.59
C GLU A 41 -1.37 15.79 -1.48
N PHE A 42 -0.53 14.89 -1.96
CA PHE A 42 -0.69 13.45 -1.79
C PHE A 42 -0.68 13.08 -0.30
N ASP A 43 0.29 13.61 0.45
CA ASP A 43 0.45 13.38 1.89
C ASP A 43 -0.81 13.79 2.67
N ARG A 44 -1.42 14.92 2.30
CA ARG A 44 -2.69 15.38 2.89
C ARG A 44 -3.86 14.43 2.64
N ILE A 45 -3.84 13.64 1.57
CA ILE A 45 -4.90 12.66 1.27
C ILE A 45 -4.67 11.39 2.08
N VAL A 46 -3.47 10.81 2.00
CA VAL A 46 -3.17 9.53 2.67
C VAL A 46 -3.20 9.66 4.20
N GLN A 47 -2.81 10.81 4.75
CA GLN A 47 -2.87 11.07 6.20
C GLN A 47 -4.30 11.22 6.76
N ARG A 48 -5.34 11.25 5.91
CA ARG A 48 -6.74 11.15 6.39
C ARG A 48 -7.03 9.78 7.01
N TYR A 49 -6.23 8.77 6.66
CA TYR A 49 -6.28 7.47 7.30
C TYR A 49 -5.42 7.46 8.56
N PRO A 50 -6.01 7.31 9.77
CA PRO A 50 -5.28 7.49 11.03
C PRO A 50 -4.10 6.54 11.26
N LEU A 51 -4.06 5.42 10.54
CA LEU A 51 -3.02 4.40 10.69
C LEU A 51 -1.98 4.43 9.55
N HIS A 52 -2.02 5.43 8.66
CA HIS A 52 -1.11 5.51 7.51
C HIS A 52 0.37 5.51 7.91
N GLU A 53 0.76 6.34 8.87
CA GLU A 53 2.14 6.39 9.38
C GLU A 53 2.60 5.04 9.96
N ARG A 54 1.73 4.39 10.74
CA ARG A 54 2.01 3.06 11.31
C ARG A 54 2.16 2.01 10.21
N ALA A 55 1.36 2.09 9.15
CA ALA A 55 1.38 1.16 8.04
C ALA A 55 2.67 1.31 7.24
N THR A 56 3.12 2.54 7.03
CA THR A 56 4.44 2.84 6.45
C THR A 56 5.56 2.19 7.27
N GLY A 57 5.55 2.38 8.60
CA GLY A 57 6.53 1.74 9.48
C GLY A 57 6.51 0.21 9.44
N TYR A 58 5.31 -0.39 9.41
CA TYR A 58 5.16 -1.84 9.25
C TYR A 58 5.76 -2.34 7.92
N LEU A 59 5.40 -1.71 6.81
CA LEU A 59 5.89 -2.07 5.47
C LEU A 59 7.41 -1.93 5.36
N MET A 60 7.99 -0.88 5.95
CA MET A 60 9.45 -0.73 6.04
C MET A 60 10.11 -1.91 6.76
N ALA A 61 9.52 -2.38 7.87
CA ALA A 61 10.08 -3.48 8.65
C ALA A 61 9.95 -4.85 7.98
N VAL A 62 8.90 -5.06 7.16
CA VAL A 62 8.65 -6.35 6.51
C VAL A 62 9.04 -6.40 5.03
N SER A 63 9.52 -5.29 4.45
CA SER A 63 9.80 -5.17 3.01
C SER A 63 10.72 -6.28 2.50
N ASP A 64 11.82 -6.56 3.20
CA ASP A 64 12.76 -7.62 2.82
C ASP A 64 12.09 -9.00 2.82
N ARG A 65 11.23 -9.27 3.82
CA ARG A 65 10.43 -10.51 3.90
C ARG A 65 9.45 -10.60 2.74
N LEU A 66 8.68 -9.54 2.48
CA LEU A 66 7.70 -9.52 1.38
C LEU A 66 8.37 -9.70 0.01
N ASN A 67 9.60 -9.23 -0.15
CA ASN A 67 10.36 -9.40 -1.39
C ASN A 67 10.99 -10.79 -1.54
N ALA A 68 11.29 -11.47 -0.43
CA ALA A 68 11.92 -12.79 -0.40
C ALA A 68 10.94 -13.97 -0.53
N LEU A 69 9.65 -13.79 -0.27
CA LEU A 69 8.66 -14.88 -0.32
C LEU A 69 8.32 -15.28 -1.78
N PRO A 70 8.39 -16.58 -2.13
CA PRO A 70 7.79 -17.08 -3.36
C PRO A 70 6.26 -17.01 -3.26
N PRO A 71 5.53 -16.80 -4.38
CA PRO A 71 4.06 -16.62 -4.38
C PRO A 71 3.24 -17.77 -3.75
N SER A 72 3.86 -18.92 -3.47
CA SER A 72 3.19 -20.14 -3.00
C SER A 72 3.19 -20.38 -1.49
N GLU A 73 3.85 -19.54 -0.68
CA GLU A 73 3.99 -19.78 0.78
C GLU A 73 3.29 -18.71 1.66
N LEU A 74 2.33 -17.98 1.10
CA LEU A 74 1.53 -16.95 1.79
C LEU A 74 0.09 -17.41 2.06
N ALA A 75 -0.13 -18.72 2.12
CA ALA A 75 -1.44 -19.31 2.36
C ALA A 75 -1.27 -20.66 3.04
N ASP A 76 -0.83 -20.65 4.30
CA ASP A 76 -0.96 -21.75 5.26
C ASP A 76 -1.27 -21.21 6.66
#